data_AF-A0A920HK24-F1
#
_entry.id   AF-A0A920HK24-F1
#
_cell.length_a   1.000
_cell.length_b   1.000
_cell.length_c   1.000
_cell.angle_alpha   90.00
_cell.angle_beta   90.00
_cell.angle_gamma   90.00
#
_symmetry.space_group_name_H-M   'P 1'
#
loop_
_entity.id
_entity.type
_entity.pdbx_description
1 polymer ?
#
loop_
_entity_poly.entity_id
_entity_poly.type
_entity_poly.pdbx_seq_one_letter_code
_entity_poly.pdbx_strand_id
1 'polypeptide(L)'
;MRNSLILFLSLFIVSCNNSNNSKEKFQYESEEEPTTVQSSTMSNNVILNSNDQMKFDKKIIRVNSNQKVTLTLNHNGRFPAISMGHNFVLIKRC
;
A
#
# COMPACT_ATOMS: atom_id res chain seq x y z
N MET A 1 -5.06 -50.37 42.18
CA MET A 1 -4.66 -49.26 41.29
C MET A 1 -5.28 -47.98 41.86
N ARG A 2 -4.96 -47.47 43.06
CA ARG A 2 -3.70 -47.15 43.75
C ARG A 2 -2.86 -46.12 42.99
N ASN A 3 -3.07 -44.86 43.37
CA ASN A 3 -2.23 -43.68 43.18
C ASN A 3 -1.48 -43.58 41.85
N SER A 4 -2.04 -42.81 40.92
CA SER A 4 -1.22 -41.95 40.07
C SER A 4 -1.86 -40.55 40.03
N LEU A 5 -2.08 -40.02 41.23
CA LEU A 5 -2.38 -38.62 41.50
C LEU A 5 -1.25 -38.18 42.44
N ILE A 6 -0.52 -37.11 42.09
CA ILE A 6 0.59 -36.47 42.85
C ILE A 6 2.01 -37.00 42.57
N LEU A 7 2.63 -36.48 41.50
CA LEU A 7 4.05 -36.06 41.38
C LEU A 7 4.20 -35.55 39.93
N PHE A 8 4.11 -34.27 39.62
CA PHE A 8 5.21 -33.31 39.70
C PHE A 8 4.62 -31.88 39.68
N LEU A 9 4.53 -31.27 40.86
CA LEU A 9 4.03 -29.92 41.14
C LEU A 9 5.20 -28.91 41.30
N SER A 10 6.32 -29.04 40.58
CA SER A 10 7.38 -28.06 40.74
C SER A 10 8.20 -27.87 39.47
N LEU A 11 7.77 -26.93 38.64
CA LEU A 11 8.69 -26.01 37.96
C LEU A 11 7.95 -24.70 37.57
N PHE A 12 7.27 -24.10 38.56
CA PHE A 12 6.84 -22.71 38.49
C PHE A 12 7.83 -21.88 39.31
N ILE A 13 8.87 -21.35 38.68
CA ILE A 13 9.50 -20.05 39.02
C ILE A 13 10.56 -19.71 37.96
N VAL A 14 10.12 -19.01 36.91
CA VAL A 14 10.95 -17.98 36.28
C VAL A 14 10.12 -16.70 36.28
N SER A 15 10.53 -15.76 37.12
CA SER A 15 9.94 -14.44 37.31
C SER A 15 10.65 -13.39 36.42
N CYS A 16 9.93 -12.28 36.22
CA CYS A 16 10.23 -10.98 35.57
C CYS A 16 9.81 -10.88 34.10
N ASN A 17 8.63 -10.32 33.75
CA ASN A 17 8.13 -8.94 33.95
C ASN A 17 8.95 -7.86 33.22
N ASN A 18 8.60 -7.58 31.96
CA ASN A 18 8.39 -6.21 31.48
C ASN A 18 7.51 -6.22 30.21
N SER A 19 6.49 -5.36 30.21
CA SER A 19 5.46 -5.12 29.19
C SER A 19 5.97 -5.23 27.76
N ASN A 20 5.34 -6.06 26.90
CA ASN A 20 5.30 -5.87 25.45
C ASN A 20 4.08 -6.58 24.85
N ASN A 21 3.14 -5.77 24.34
CA ASN A 21 1.97 -6.21 23.57
C ASN A 21 2.38 -7.20 22.48
N SER A 22 1.61 -8.29 22.41
CA SER A 22 1.61 -9.31 21.37
C SER A 22 1.64 -8.68 19.97
N LYS A 23 2.81 -8.74 19.33
CA LYS A 23 2.94 -8.64 17.87
C LYS A 23 2.91 -10.06 17.32
N GLU A 24 1.76 -10.49 16.83
CA GLU A 24 1.70 -11.58 15.87
C GLU A 24 2.67 -11.24 14.73
N LYS A 25 3.59 -12.17 14.45
CA LYS A 25 4.51 -12.06 13.32
C LYS A 25 3.71 -12.23 12.02
N PHE A 26 3.14 -11.14 11.52
CA PHE A 26 2.80 -11.03 10.10
C PHE A 26 4.12 -10.98 9.33
N GLN A 27 4.46 -12.07 8.64
CA GLN A 27 5.57 -12.05 7.69
C GLN A 27 5.17 -11.14 6.54
N TYR A 28 5.81 -9.98 6.45
CA TYR A 28 5.80 -9.19 5.23
C TYR A 28 6.72 -9.89 4.23
N GLU A 29 6.12 -10.74 3.40
CA GLU A 29 6.68 -11.02 2.08
C GLU A 29 6.63 -9.71 1.31
N SER A 30 7.79 -9.11 1.09
CA SER A 30 7.92 -7.91 0.28
C SER A 30 7.80 -8.35 -1.17
N GLU A 31 6.57 -8.44 -1.67
CA GLU A 31 6.34 -8.48 -3.11
C GLU A 31 6.89 -7.17 -3.71
N GLU A 32 8.03 -7.29 -4.37
CA GLU A 32 8.51 -6.28 -5.30
C GLU A 32 7.40 -6.00 -6.32
N GLU A 33 6.72 -4.86 -6.19
CA GLU A 33 5.85 -4.40 -7.27
C GLU A 33 6.71 -4.32 -8.54
N PRO A 34 6.32 -5.01 -9.62
CA PRO A 34 7.06 -4.98 -10.86
C PRO A 34 7.18 -3.54 -11.30
N THR A 35 8.43 -3.07 -11.44
CA THR A 35 8.76 -1.84 -12.15
C THR A 35 8.34 -2.07 -13.60
N THR A 36 7.06 -1.83 -13.88
CA THR A 36 6.52 -1.82 -15.22
C THR A 36 7.18 -0.64 -15.90
N VAL A 37 8.16 -0.97 -16.74
CA VAL A 37 8.79 -0.07 -17.69
C VAL A 37 7.67 0.51 -18.55
N GLN A 38 7.13 1.66 -18.12
CA GLN A 38 6.07 2.33 -18.87
C GLN A 38 6.70 2.87 -20.15
N SER A 39 6.34 2.20 -21.24
CA SER A 39 6.56 2.54 -22.63
C SER A 39 6.66 4.05 -22.83
N SER A 40 7.80 4.48 -23.34
CA SER A 40 8.22 5.86 -23.53
C SER A 40 7.55 6.52 -24.74
N THR A 41 6.22 6.49 -24.80
CA THR A 41 5.47 7.29 -25.77
C THR A 41 5.29 8.68 -25.18
N MET A 42 6.15 9.62 -25.57
CA MET A 42 5.99 11.03 -25.23
C MET A 42 4.77 11.59 -25.96
N SER A 43 3.74 11.99 -25.21
CA SER A 43 2.50 12.55 -25.72
C SER A 43 2.03 13.67 -24.80
N ASN A 44 1.45 14.72 -25.39
CA ASN A 44 0.87 15.80 -24.60
C ASN A 44 -0.60 15.55 -24.25
N ASN A 45 -1.19 14.49 -24.80
CA ASN A 45 -2.47 13.96 -24.32
C ASN A 45 -2.16 12.85 -23.33
N VAL A 46 -2.39 13.14 -22.05
CA VAL A 46 -2.09 12.25 -20.93
C VAL A 46 -3.38 11.66 -20.41
N ILE A 47 -3.50 10.34 -20.43
CA ILE A 47 -4.57 9.61 -19.75
C ILE A 47 -3.99 9.12 -18.42
N LEU A 48 -4.61 9.52 -17.32
CA LEU A 48 -4.27 9.11 -15.96
C LEU A 48 -5.48 8.36 -15.38
N ASN A 49 -5.27 7.15 -14.90
CA ASN A 49 -6.33 6.35 -14.31
C ASN A 49 -6.11 6.25 -12.79
N SER A 50 -7.21 6.27 -12.05
CA SER A 50 -7.25 6.11 -10.59
C SER A 50 -8.25 5.03 -10.20
N ASN A 51 -8.10 4.45 -9.01
CA ASN A 51 -8.94 3.34 -8.56
C ASN A 51 -9.29 3.41 -7.05
N ASP A 52 -10.13 2.47 -6.61
CA ASP A 52 -10.57 2.36 -5.20
C ASP A 52 -9.43 1.99 -4.23
N GLN A 53 -8.22 1.68 -4.73
CA GLN A 53 -7.05 1.40 -3.90
C GLN A 53 -6.21 2.65 -3.63
N MET A 54 -6.73 3.84 -3.95
CA MET A 54 -6.04 5.14 -3.82
C MET A 54 -4.73 5.21 -4.61
N LYS A 55 -4.65 4.54 -5.77
CA LYS A 55 -3.46 4.54 -6.62
C LYS A 55 -3.75 5.17 -7.97
N PHE A 56 -2.76 5.89 -8.50
CA PHE A 56 -2.68 6.21 -9.92
C PHE A 56 -1.91 5.12 -10.67
N ASP A 57 -2.29 4.89 -11.93
CA ASP A 57 -1.60 3.94 -12.80
C ASP A 57 -0.24 4.45 -13.31
N LYS A 58 -0.01 5.76 -13.33
CA LYS A 58 1.25 6.39 -13.74
C LYS A 58 1.92 7.13 -12.60
N LYS A 59 3.19 6.82 -12.36
CA LYS A 59 4.05 7.53 -11.39
C LYS A 59 4.83 8.68 -12.02
N ILE A 60 5.06 8.62 -13.34
CA ILE A 60 5.82 9.63 -14.10
C ILE A 60 5.00 10.01 -15.33
N ILE A 61 4.84 11.32 -15.55
CA ILE A 61 4.21 11.88 -16.75
C ILE A 61 5.31 12.59 -17.54
N ARG A 62 5.53 12.19 -18.80
CA ARG A 62 6.46 12.83 -19.74
C ARG A 62 5.69 13.42 -20.89
N VAL A 63 5.94 14.69 -21.17
CA VAL A 63 5.27 15.48 -22.22
C VAL A 63 6.31 16.25 -23.01
N ASN A 64 5.98 16.66 -24.24
CA ASN A 64 6.83 17.53 -25.04
C ASN A 64 6.77 18.97 -24.50
N SER A 65 7.89 19.67 -24.57
CA SER A 65 7.99 21.07 -24.14
C SER A 65 7.29 22.02 -25.13
N ASN A 66 6.98 23.24 -24.66
CA ASN A 66 6.45 24.34 -25.47
C ASN A 66 5.14 24.05 -26.23
N GLN A 67 4.35 23.10 -25.73
CA GLN A 67 3.09 22.71 -26.34
C GLN A 67 2.02 22.59 -25.26
N LYS A 68 0.75 22.76 -25.65
CA LYS A 68 -0.38 22.55 -24.72
C LYS A 68 -0.47 21.08 -24.33
N VAL A 69 -0.66 20.83 -23.04
CA VAL A 69 -0.87 19.49 -22.46
C VAL A 69 -2.32 19.37 -22.02
N THR A 70 -2.95 18.26 -22.39
CA THR A 70 -4.30 17.89 -21.95
C THR A 70 -4.18 16.64 -21.08
N LEU A 71 -4.68 16.70 -19.86
CA LEU A 71 -4.74 15.55 -18.96
C LEU A 71 -6.20 15.14 -18.73
N THR A 72 -6.50 13.88 -19.02
CA THR A 72 -7.77 13.23 -18.71
C THR A 72 -7.58 12.31 -17.53
N LEU A 73 -8.28 12.60 -16.43
CA LEU A 73 -8.31 11.74 -15.25
C LEU A 73 -9.57 10.87 -15.28
N ASN A 74 -9.40 9.56 -15.25
CA ASN A 74 -10.48 8.59 -15.14
C ASN A 74 -10.49 7.94 -13.74
N HIS A 75 -11.69 7.65 -13.24
CA HIS A 75 -11.90 6.81 -12.06
C HIS A 75 -12.43 5.45 -12.51
N ASN A 76 -11.59 4.42 -12.40
CA ASN A 76 -11.92 3.05 -12.82
C ASN A 76 -12.39 2.17 -11.65
N GLY A 77 -12.47 2.75 -10.45
CA GLY A 77 -13.07 2.11 -9.29
C GLY A 77 -14.60 2.10 -9.32
N ARG A 78 -15.20 1.37 -8.39
CA ARG A 78 -16.64 1.19 -8.23
C ARG A 78 -17.24 2.13 -7.20
N PHE A 79 -16.44 2.72 -6.32
CA PHE A 79 -16.95 3.58 -5.27
C PHE A 79 -17.28 4.99 -5.79
N PRO A 80 -18.31 5.63 -5.22
CA PRO A 80 -18.71 6.97 -5.63
C PRO A 80 -17.69 8.01 -5.19
N ALA A 81 -17.63 9.12 -5.92
CA ALA A 81 -16.69 10.22 -5.69
C ALA A 81 -16.79 10.84 -4.28
N ILE A 82 -17.97 10.80 -3.64
CA ILE A 82 -18.12 11.29 -2.26
C ILE A 82 -17.29 10.50 -1.25
N SER A 83 -17.01 9.22 -1.53
CA SER A 83 -16.22 8.35 -0.66
C SER A 83 -14.78 8.18 -1.13
N MET A 84 -14.55 8.12 -2.44
CA MET A 84 -13.26 7.76 -3.04
C MET A 84 -12.95 8.59 -4.30
N GLY A 85 -13.32 9.87 -4.28
CA GLY A 85 -13.01 10.80 -5.37
C GLY A 85 -11.52 11.11 -5.46
N HIS A 86 -10.99 11.13 -6.69
CA HIS A 86 -9.61 11.50 -6.98
C HIS A 86 -9.57 12.79 -7.78
N ASN A 87 -8.58 13.64 -7.51
CA ASN A 87 -8.26 14.84 -8.27
C ASN A 87 -6.80 14.82 -8.69
N PHE A 88 -6.46 15.56 -9.75
CA PHE A 88 -5.08 15.81 -10.14
C PHE A 88 -4.72 17.27 -9.86
N VAL A 89 -3.64 17.49 -9.13
CA VAL A 89 -3.12 18.83 -8.81
C VAL A 89 -1.69 18.93 -9.29
N LEU A 90 -1.41 19.92 -10.13
CA LEU A 90 -0.07 20.24 -10.59
C LEU A 90 0.46 21.43 -9.79
N ILE A 91 1.55 21.20 -9.04
CA ILE A 91 2.27 22.25 -8.33
C ILE A 91 3.57 22.57 -9.04
N LYS A 92 3.90 23.86 -9.12
CA LYS A 92 5.22 24.30 -9.57
C LYS A 92 6.22 23.94 -8.48
N ARG A 93 7.38 23.37 -8.84
CA ARG A 93 8.49 23.31 -7.90
C ARG A 93 9.06 24.72 -7.70
N CYS A 94 9.14 25.12 -6.44
CA CYS A 94 9.85 26.32 -5.99
C CYS A 94 11.36 26.14 -6.13
#